data_AF-A0AAN9KEU3-F1
#
_entry.id   AF-A0AAN9KEU3-F1
#
_cell.length_a   1.000
_cell.length_b   1.000
_cell.length_c   1.000
_cell.angle_alpha   90.00
_cell.angle_beta   90.00
_cell.angle_gamma   90.00
#
_symmetry.space_group_name_H-M   'P 1'
#
loop_
_entity.id
_entity.type
_entity.pdbx_description
1 polymer ?
#
loop_
_entity_poly.entity_id
_entity_poly.type
_entity_poly.pdbx_seq_one_letter_code
_entity_poly.pdbx_strand_id
1 'polypeptide(L)'
;MTTIIAFYTVIPSEATPKRRLSMSESDDIVRWTHAPTIYIYKGNHNDKYFIIKSLSDSLSKILVHYYPLAGRLSWIEGGRLELECNAKGALLLEAESTKTYMSVYGADFGWGKTVYFCPGSVASDGKAFIIQSSQEDGSIVILLRL
;
A
#
# COMPACT_ATOMS: atom_id res chain seq x y z
N MET A 1 20.49 -4.27 -4.88
CA MET A 1 19.75 -5.36 -4.22
C MET A 1 18.70 -4.72 -3.34
N THR A 2 17.50 -5.28 -3.24
CA THR A 2 16.43 -4.74 -2.38
C THR A 2 16.18 -5.73 -1.25
N THR A 3 16.17 -5.24 -0.02
CA THR A 3 16.03 -6.04 1.19
C THR A 3 14.84 -5.53 1.99
N ILE A 4 13.97 -6.43 2.44
CA ILE A 4 12.87 -6.09 3.35
C ILE A 4 13.44 -5.95 4.75
N ILE A 5 13.17 -4.82 5.40
CA ILE A 5 13.62 -4.51 6.76
C ILE A 5 12.55 -4.97 7.76
N ALA A 6 11.29 -4.57 7.54
CA ALA A 6 10.23 -4.79 8.49
C ALA A 6 8.86 -4.93 7.82
N PHE A 7 7.92 -5.54 8.54
CA PHE A 7 6.53 -5.67 8.16
C PHE A 7 5.63 -5.18 9.29
N TYR A 8 4.59 -4.43 8.93
CA TYR A 8 3.63 -3.86 9.85
C TYR A 8 2.22 -4.20 9.38
N THR A 9 1.44 -4.83 10.25
CA THR A 9 0.00 -4.97 10.01
C THR A 9 -0.69 -3.75 10.57
N VAL A 10 -1.18 -2.88 9.70
CA VAL A 10 -1.84 -1.63 10.07
C VAL A 10 -3.34 -1.87 10.11
N ILE A 11 -3.91 -1.81 11.31
CA ILE A 11 -5.35 -1.96 11.53
C ILE A 11 -6.04 -0.59 11.58
N PRO A 12 -7.36 -0.51 11.36
CA PRO A 12 -8.11 0.74 11.54
C PRO A 12 -7.93 1.30 12.96
N SER A 13 -7.77 2.62 13.06
CA SER A 13 -7.57 3.31 14.35
C SER A 13 -8.82 3.32 15.25
N GLU A 14 -9.98 3.05 14.66
CA GLU A 14 -11.28 2.99 15.34
C GLU A 14 -12.03 1.72 14.93
N ALA A 15 -13.08 1.38 15.70
CA ALA A 15 -13.92 0.23 15.37
C ALA A 15 -14.67 0.47 14.04
N THR A 16 -14.64 -0.52 13.16
CA THR A 16 -15.29 -0.46 11.85
C THR A 16 -16.47 -1.43 11.76
N PRO A 17 -17.45 -1.18 10.87
CA PRO A 17 -18.57 -2.08 10.68
C PRO A 17 -18.12 -3.48 10.27
N LYS A 18 -18.48 -4.48 11.08
CA LYS A 18 -18.25 -5.89 10.77
C LYS A 18 -19.41 -6.40 9.92
N ARG A 19 -19.15 -6.58 8.64
CA ARG A 19 -20.13 -7.11 7.68
C ARG A 19 -19.44 -7.86 6.55
N ARG A 20 -20.22 -8.64 5.83
CA ARG A 20 -19.79 -9.24 4.58
C ARG A 20 -20.38 -8.48 3.41
N LEU A 21 -19.57 -8.24 2.39
CA LEU A 21 -19.94 -7.49 1.20
C LEU A 21 -19.83 -8.41 0.00
N SER A 22 -20.96 -8.71 -0.63
CA SER A 22 -21.00 -9.45 -1.88
C SER A 22 -20.45 -8.57 -3.01
N MET A 23 -19.64 -9.17 -3.87
CA MET A 23 -19.07 -8.50 -5.04
C MET A 23 -20.16 -8.19 -6.06
N SER A 24 -20.08 -7.04 -6.73
CA SER A 24 -20.96 -6.76 -7.86
C SER A 24 -20.53 -7.57 -9.08
N GLU A 25 -21.42 -7.79 -10.05
CA GLU A 25 -21.07 -8.50 -11.28
C GLU A 25 -19.91 -7.84 -12.04
N SER A 26 -19.75 -6.52 -11.90
CA SER A 26 -18.62 -5.79 -12.49
C SER A 26 -17.28 -6.15 -11.83
N ASP A 27 -17.29 -6.40 -10.52
CA ASP A 27 -16.09 -6.78 -9.77
C ASP A 27 -15.70 -8.26 -10.02
N ASP A 28 -16.66 -9.09 -10.46
CA ASP A 28 -16.42 -10.49 -10.87
C ASP A 28 -15.84 -10.62 -12.30
N ILE A 29 -16.00 -9.61 -13.15
CA ILE A 29 -15.52 -9.61 -14.54
C ILE A 29 -14.05 -9.15 -14.65
N VAL A 30 -13.62 -8.26 -13.74
CA VAL A 30 -12.24 -7.75 -13.73
C VAL A 30 -11.29 -8.79 -13.16
N ARG A 31 -10.10 -8.94 -13.77
CA ARG A 31 -9.05 -9.83 -13.23
C ARG A 31 -8.79 -9.45 -11.77
N TRP A 32 -8.91 -10.43 -10.87
CA TRP A 32 -8.59 -10.32 -9.44
C TRP A 32 -7.08 -10.21 -9.19
N THR A 33 -6.44 -9.28 -9.87
CA THR A 33 -5.04 -8.97 -9.73
C THR A 33 -4.95 -7.57 -9.17
N HIS A 34 -4.09 -7.40 -8.17
CA HIS A 34 -3.88 -6.10 -7.58
C HIS A 34 -3.29 -5.11 -8.59
N ALA A 35 -3.74 -3.85 -8.57
CA ALA A 35 -3.24 -2.80 -9.43
C ALA A 35 -1.88 -2.32 -8.89
N PRO A 36 -0.76 -2.58 -9.58
CA PRO A 36 0.52 -2.42 -8.94
C PRO A 36 1.13 -1.08 -9.40
N THR A 37 1.17 -0.14 -8.47
CA THR A 37 1.58 1.25 -8.69
C THR A 37 2.83 1.57 -7.88
N ILE A 38 3.72 2.37 -8.46
CA ILE A 38 4.97 2.80 -7.83
C ILE A 38 4.95 4.32 -7.76
N TYR A 39 5.14 4.90 -6.59
CA TYR A 39 5.32 6.33 -6.36
C TYR A 39 6.72 6.59 -5.82
N ILE A 40 7.46 7.56 -6.35
CA ILE A 40 8.77 7.96 -5.81
C ILE A 40 8.71 9.41 -5.35
N TYR A 41 9.24 9.73 -4.18
CA TYR A 41 9.30 11.07 -3.58
C TYR A 41 10.73 11.44 -3.28
N LYS A 42 11.06 12.74 -3.39
CA LYS A 42 12.38 13.23 -2.97
C LYS A 42 12.47 13.30 -1.45
N GLY A 43 13.57 12.85 -0.88
CA GLY A 43 13.81 12.93 0.54
C GLY A 43 14.08 14.34 0.98
N ASN A 44 13.39 14.77 2.02
CA ASN A 44 13.76 15.98 2.77
C ASN A 44 13.95 15.70 4.27
N HIS A 45 13.78 14.44 4.69
CA HIS A 45 13.79 14.02 6.08
C HIS A 45 14.71 12.81 6.24
N ASN A 46 15.78 12.98 7.04
CA ASN A 46 16.70 11.88 7.40
C ASN A 46 16.12 10.92 8.44
N ASP A 47 14.94 11.20 8.99
CA ASP A 47 14.31 10.38 10.01
C ASP A 47 13.39 9.31 9.39
N LYS A 48 13.98 8.15 9.07
CA LYS A 48 13.27 6.98 8.52
C LYS A 48 12.11 6.55 9.43
N TYR A 49 12.33 6.61 10.75
CA TYR A 49 11.34 6.21 11.74
C TYR A 49 10.11 7.12 11.69
N PHE A 50 10.31 8.42 11.55
CA PHE A 50 9.21 9.38 11.39
C PHE A 50 8.34 9.10 10.16
N ILE A 51 8.94 8.71 9.03
CA ILE A 51 8.22 8.40 7.79
C ILE A 51 7.34 7.16 7.95
N ILE A 52 7.92 6.05 8.42
CA ILE A 52 7.16 4.80 8.62
C ILE A 52 6.03 5.03 9.63
N LYS A 53 6.30 5.74 10.73
CA LYS A 53 5.29 6.10 11.71
C LYS A 53 4.17 6.93 11.10
N SER A 54 4.50 7.98 10.36
CA SER A 54 3.50 8.85 9.71
C SER A 54 2.64 8.10 8.70
N LEU A 55 3.24 7.18 7.92
CA LEU A 55 2.51 6.34 6.96
C LEU A 55 1.62 5.32 7.65
N SER A 56 2.11 4.68 8.71
CA SER A 56 1.33 3.76 9.53
C SER A 56 0.13 4.47 10.19
N ASP A 57 0.37 5.62 10.81
CA ASP A 57 -0.67 6.38 11.53
C ASP A 57 -1.74 6.92 10.57
N SER A 58 -1.34 7.45 9.42
CA SER A 58 -2.29 7.94 8.40
C SER A 58 -3.07 6.81 7.74
N LEU A 59 -2.43 5.68 7.45
CA LEU A 59 -3.11 4.48 6.94
C LEU A 59 -4.12 3.94 7.95
N SER A 60 -3.75 3.88 9.23
CA SER A 60 -4.67 3.45 10.29
C SER A 60 -5.92 4.33 10.39
N LYS A 61 -5.77 5.65 10.22
CA LYS A 61 -6.89 6.60 10.18
C LYS A 61 -7.78 6.40 8.95
N ILE A 62 -7.20 6.33 7.76
CA ILE A 62 -7.99 6.24 6.52
C ILE A 62 -8.71 4.89 6.38
N LEU A 63 -8.16 3.82 6.97
CA LEU A 63 -8.81 2.51 7.04
C LEU A 63 -10.11 2.49 7.86
N VAL A 64 -10.42 3.53 8.63
CA VAL A 64 -11.74 3.69 9.25
C VAL A 64 -12.80 3.98 8.19
N HIS A 65 -12.50 4.89 7.26
CA HIS A 65 -13.40 5.27 6.18
C HIS A 65 -13.41 4.23 5.03
N TYR A 66 -12.25 3.62 4.77
CA TYR A 66 -12.06 2.58 3.76
C TYR A 66 -11.89 1.19 4.38
N TYR A 67 -12.70 0.90 5.40
CA TYR A 67 -12.65 -0.36 6.14
C TYR A 67 -12.74 -1.66 5.32
N PRO A 68 -13.36 -1.71 4.11
CA PRO A 68 -13.30 -2.92 3.30
C PRO A 68 -11.87 -3.30 2.92
N LEU A 69 -10.95 -2.34 2.78
CA LEU A 69 -9.53 -2.59 2.48
C LEU A 69 -8.78 -3.26 3.64
N ALA A 70 -9.29 -3.17 4.87
CA ALA A 70 -8.78 -3.89 6.03
C ALA A 70 -9.42 -5.29 6.19
N GLY A 71 -10.27 -5.72 5.25
CA GLY A 71 -10.98 -7.00 5.27
C GLY A 71 -10.20 -8.14 4.61
N ARG A 72 -10.86 -9.29 4.40
CA ARG A 72 -10.32 -10.43 3.65
C ARG A 72 -11.35 -10.97 2.67
N LEU A 73 -10.89 -11.38 1.50
CA LEU A 73 -11.72 -12.11 0.56
C LEU A 73 -11.89 -13.55 1.04
N SER A 74 -13.12 -14.04 0.97
CA SER A 74 -13.51 -15.41 1.28
C SER A 74 -14.35 -15.97 0.16
N TRP A 75 -14.10 -17.23 -0.20
CA TRP A 75 -14.95 -17.97 -1.13
C TRP A 75 -16.23 -18.41 -0.43
N ILE A 76 -17.36 -18.25 -1.12
CA ILE A 76 -18.66 -18.77 -0.69
C ILE A 76 -19.13 -19.89 -1.61
N GLU A 77 -20.15 -20.64 -1.18
CA GLU A 77 -20.79 -21.66 -2.03
C GLU A 77 -21.27 -21.04 -3.36
N GLY A 78 -21.09 -21.78 -4.45
CA GLY A 78 -21.42 -21.30 -5.80
C GLY A 78 -20.28 -20.55 -6.51
N GLY A 79 -19.06 -20.54 -5.95
CA GLY A 79 -17.86 -20.05 -6.65
C GLY A 79 -17.75 -18.53 -6.71
N ARG A 80 -18.50 -17.81 -5.87
CA ARG A 80 -18.43 -16.35 -5.74
C ARG A 80 -17.48 -15.94 -4.64
N LEU A 81 -16.89 -14.75 -4.77
CA LEU A 81 -16.09 -14.12 -3.73
C LEU A 81 -16.96 -13.18 -2.90
N GLU A 82 -16.68 -13.14 -1.61
CA GLU A 82 -17.26 -12.20 -0.66
C GLU A 82 -16.15 -11.53 0.13
N LEU A 83 -16.31 -10.23 0.38
CA LEU A 83 -15.37 -9.46 1.19
C LEU A 83 -15.84 -9.42 2.64
N GLU A 84 -15.11 -10.09 3.52
CA GLU A 84 -15.31 -10.06 4.96
C GLU A 84 -14.62 -8.83 5.56
N CYS A 85 -15.41 -7.85 6.01
CA CYS A 85 -14.91 -6.67 6.71
C CYS A 85 -14.58 -7.00 8.17
N ASN A 86 -13.44 -7.66 8.40
CA ASN A 86 -13.01 -8.18 9.70
C ASN A 86 -11.92 -7.33 10.40
N ALA A 87 -11.57 -6.17 9.84
CA ALA A 87 -10.55 -5.25 10.38
C ALA A 87 -9.18 -5.90 10.65
N LYS A 88 -8.81 -6.98 9.93
CA LYS A 88 -7.48 -7.61 10.02
C LYS A 88 -6.35 -6.73 9.50
N GLY A 89 -6.67 -5.58 8.90
CA GLY A 89 -5.70 -4.56 8.53
C GLY A 89 -5.00 -4.81 7.19
N ALA A 90 -4.21 -3.83 6.79
CA ALA A 90 -3.40 -3.81 5.58
C ALA A 90 -1.91 -4.01 5.90
N LEU A 91 -1.16 -4.57 4.96
CA LEU A 91 0.26 -4.84 5.14
C LEU A 91 1.11 -3.69 4.61
N LEU A 92 1.89 -3.08 5.50
CA LEU A 92 2.91 -2.09 5.20
C LEU A 92 4.30 -2.72 5.34
N LEU A 93 5.12 -2.64 4.31
CA LEU A 93 6.48 -3.17 4.29
C LEU A 93 7.48 -2.03 4.21
N GLU A 94 8.48 -2.09 5.07
CA GLU A 94 9.68 -1.26 4.96
C GLU A 94 10.78 -2.08 4.28
N ALA A 95 11.45 -1.47 3.31
CA ALA A 95 12.54 -2.06 2.57
C ALA A 95 13.62 -1.01 2.26
N GLU A 96 14.81 -1.49 1.94
CA GLU A 96 15.94 -0.67 1.53
C GLU A 96 16.51 -1.22 0.23
N SER A 97 16.92 -0.34 -0.67
CA SER A 97 17.44 -0.73 -1.98
C SER A 97 18.71 0.03 -2.29
N THR A 98 19.72 -0.70 -2.75
CA THR A 98 20.97 -0.11 -3.27
C THR A 98 20.88 0.29 -4.75
N LYS A 99 19.67 0.25 -5.35
CA LYS A 99 19.44 0.59 -6.77
C LYS A 99 18.92 2.02 -6.96
N THR A 100 19.46 2.70 -7.98
CA THR A 100 19.13 4.08 -8.32
C THR A 100 17.90 4.09 -9.23
N TYR A 101 16.82 4.73 -8.81
CA TYR A 101 15.61 4.89 -9.63
C TYR A 101 15.63 6.25 -10.33
N MET A 102 15.30 6.29 -11.62
CA MET A 102 15.31 7.50 -12.46
C MET A 102 13.93 8.19 -12.48
N SER A 103 13.93 9.52 -12.48
CA SER A 103 12.78 10.44 -12.31
C SER A 103 11.93 10.62 -13.58
N VAL A 104 10.59 10.43 -13.49
CA VAL A 104 9.58 10.82 -14.51
C VAL A 104 8.18 11.01 -13.85
N TYR A 105 7.75 12.27 -13.57
CA TYR A 105 6.39 12.86 -13.29
C TYR A 105 5.30 12.01 -12.55
N GLY A 106 4.36 12.47 -11.69
CA GLY A 106 3.97 13.75 -11.05
C GLY A 106 2.55 13.65 -10.42
N ALA A 107 2.45 13.41 -9.10
CA ALA A 107 1.26 13.43 -8.21
C ALA A 107 1.72 13.91 -6.81
N ASP A 108 0.93 14.65 -6.03
CA ASP A 108 1.38 15.26 -4.77
C ASP A 108 0.40 15.03 -3.60
N PHE A 109 0.58 13.94 -2.85
CA PHE A 109 -0.24 13.63 -1.67
C PHE A 109 0.13 14.46 -0.42
N GLY A 110 0.56 15.71 -0.61
CA GLY A 110 0.99 16.61 0.48
C GLY A 110 2.46 16.45 0.93
N TRP A 111 3.21 15.53 0.30
CA TRP A 111 4.63 15.24 0.61
C TRP A 111 5.60 15.93 -0.37
N GLY A 112 5.10 16.89 -1.15
CA GLY A 112 5.76 17.44 -2.32
C GLY A 112 5.45 16.65 -3.59
N LYS A 113 5.95 17.15 -4.73
CA LYS A 113 5.71 16.59 -6.06
C LYS A 113 6.38 15.21 -6.19
N THR A 114 5.64 14.17 -6.60
CA THR A 114 6.28 12.88 -6.90
C THR A 114 7.31 13.03 -8.02
N VAL A 115 8.37 12.27 -7.86
CA VAL A 115 9.50 12.13 -8.76
C VAL A 115 9.21 11.05 -9.82
N TYR A 116 8.35 10.05 -9.55
CA TYR A 116 8.02 8.99 -10.52
C TYR A 116 6.67 8.29 -10.26
N PHE A 117 5.94 7.95 -11.33
CA PHE A 117 4.79 7.03 -11.32
C PHE A 117 4.94 5.96 -12.43
N CYS A 118 4.80 4.68 -12.11
CA CYS A 118 4.82 3.62 -13.12
C CYS A 118 3.98 2.40 -12.71
N PRO A 119 3.33 1.71 -13.68
CA PRO A 119 2.86 0.35 -13.49
C PRO A 119 4.06 -0.55 -13.19
N GLY A 120 4.14 -1.14 -12.00
CA GLY A 120 5.26 -2.01 -11.62
C GLY A 120 4.77 -3.39 -11.24
N SER A 121 5.33 -4.49 -11.76
CA SER A 121 4.94 -5.82 -11.29
C SER A 121 5.55 -6.09 -9.91
N VAL A 122 4.74 -5.94 -8.85
CA VAL A 122 5.13 -6.27 -7.49
C VAL A 122 4.67 -7.70 -7.20
N ALA A 123 5.53 -8.69 -7.10
CA ALA A 123 5.14 -10.12 -7.08
C ALA A 123 4.30 -10.58 -5.86
N SER A 124 3.80 -9.68 -5.01
CA SER A 124 3.11 -10.05 -3.78
C SER A 124 1.91 -9.15 -3.49
N ASP A 125 0.76 -9.80 -3.42
CA ASP A 125 -0.59 -9.26 -3.28
C ASP A 125 -0.85 -8.56 -1.94
N GLY A 126 -1.62 -7.46 -1.97
CA GLY A 126 -2.09 -6.73 -0.78
C GLY A 126 -1.00 -6.02 0.04
N LYS A 127 0.11 -5.63 -0.59
CA LYS A 127 1.30 -5.08 0.07
C LYS A 127 1.61 -3.67 -0.40
N ALA A 128 1.79 -2.76 0.55
CA ALA A 128 2.48 -1.51 0.33
C ALA A 128 3.97 -1.70 0.67
N PHE A 129 4.90 -1.28 -0.20
CA PHE A 129 6.34 -1.29 0.07
C PHE A 129 6.84 0.14 0.14
N ILE A 130 7.67 0.45 1.11
CA ILE A 130 8.37 1.72 1.22
C ILE A 130 9.85 1.40 1.07
N ILE A 131 10.50 1.92 0.02
CA ILE A 131 11.88 1.62 -0.33
C ILE A 131 12.68 2.91 -0.36
N GLN A 132 13.84 2.97 0.29
CA GLN A 132 14.74 4.10 0.07
C GLN A 132 15.44 4.04 -1.30
N SER A 133 15.54 5.20 -1.94
CA SER A 133 16.29 5.42 -3.17
C SER A 133 17.79 5.42 -2.89
N SER A 134 18.58 4.83 -3.78
CA SER A 134 20.03 4.79 -3.61
C SER A 134 20.76 6.06 -4.06
N GLN A 135 20.05 7.17 -4.29
CA GLN A 135 20.67 8.44 -4.68
C GLN A 135 21.34 9.18 -3.51
N GLU A 136 21.32 8.62 -2.29
CA GLU A 136 21.76 9.26 -1.04
C GLU A 136 21.12 10.65 -0.80
N ASP A 137 20.06 10.96 -1.54
CA ASP A 137 19.30 12.21 -1.51
C ASP A 137 18.06 12.11 -0.59
N GLY A 138 17.95 11.00 0.14
CA GLY A 138 16.86 10.68 1.05
C GLY A 138 15.56 10.23 0.37
N SER A 139 15.51 10.08 -0.96
CA SER A 139 14.28 9.76 -1.70
C SER A 139 13.65 8.42 -1.30
N ILE A 140 12.33 8.32 -1.38
CA ILE A 140 11.54 7.16 -0.92
C ILE A 140 10.55 6.72 -2.00
N VAL A 141 10.46 5.42 -2.23
CA VAL A 141 9.60 4.75 -3.20
C VAL A 141 8.47 4.04 -2.46
N ILE A 142 7.22 4.45 -2.66
CA ILE A 142 6.03 3.75 -2.17
C ILE A 142 5.48 2.89 -3.31
N LEU A 143 5.62 1.57 -3.22
CA LEU A 143 4.91 0.62 -4.07
C LEU A 143 3.57 0.32 -3.42
N LEU A 144 2.45 0.54 -4.12
CA LEU A 144 1.13 0.11 -3.69
C LEU A 144 0.64 -0.98 -4.64
N ARG A 145 0.43 -2.18 -4.12
CA ARG A 145 -0.30 -3.26 -4.81
C ARG A 145 -1.64 -3.44 -4.10
N LEU A 146 -2.63 -2.63 -4.50
CA LEU A 146 -4.00 -2.56 -3.97
C LEU A 146 -4.87 -3.69 -4.50
#